data_AF-A0A6I1IN50-F1
#
_entry.id   AF-A0A6I1IN50-F1
#
_cell.length_a   1.000
_cell.length_b   1.000
_cell.length_c   1.000
_cell.angle_alpha   90.00
_cell.angle_beta   90.00
_cell.angle_gamma   90.00
#
_symmetry.space_group_name_H-M   'P 1'
#
loop_
_entity.id
_entity.type
_entity.pdbx_description
1 polymer ?
#
loop_
_entity_poly.entity_id
_entity_poly.type
_entity_poly.pdbx_seq_one_letter_code
_entity_poly.pdbx_strand_id
1 'polypeptide(L)'
;MSMQDVLPPALSGAARMLRSAYPGGMPDTAYRAVLALLYEHFSDRNLTAVIAAVTGRDAATILNDIHACASSKQEPSATGAVRRLLEQHGLQAVRAED
;
A
#
# COMPACT_ATOMS: atom_id res chain seq x y z
N MET A 1 -6.74 12.44 -19.67
CA MET A 1 -7.39 11.30 -18.98
C MET A 1 -6.84 11.23 -17.57
N SER A 2 -7.64 11.53 -16.56
CA SER A 2 -7.23 11.45 -15.17
C SER A 2 -6.89 10.00 -14.82
N MET A 3 -5.67 9.75 -14.33
CA MET A 3 -5.13 8.47 -13.85
C MET A 3 -5.84 7.94 -12.58
N GLN A 4 -7.08 8.39 -12.37
CA GLN A 4 -7.88 8.26 -11.15
C GLN A 4 -8.91 7.11 -11.28
N ASP A 5 -9.04 6.50 -12.46
CA ASP A 5 -10.12 5.55 -12.81
C ASP A 5 -9.61 4.13 -13.17
N VAL A 6 -8.33 3.81 -12.97
CA VAL A 6 -7.73 2.53 -13.44
C VAL A 6 -7.43 1.57 -12.29
N LEU A 7 -8.10 1.72 -11.14
CA LEU A 7 -8.01 0.69 -10.10
C LEU A 7 -9.17 -0.30 -10.25
N PRO A 8 -8.88 -1.61 -10.38
CA PRO A 8 -9.91 -2.64 -10.28
C PRO A 8 -10.74 -2.44 -9.01
N PRO A 9 -12.05 -2.74 -9.04
CA PRO A 9 -12.93 -2.57 -7.88
C PRO A 9 -12.42 -3.31 -6.64
N ALA A 10 -11.78 -4.48 -6.80
CA ALA A 10 -11.12 -5.22 -5.71
C ALA A 10 -9.99 -4.41 -5.02
N LEU A 11 -9.27 -3.58 -5.77
CA LEU A 11 -8.17 -2.76 -5.24
C LEU A 11 -8.66 -1.42 -4.68
N SER A 12 -9.83 -0.95 -5.10
CA SER A 12 -10.42 0.32 -4.68
C SER A 12 -10.66 0.38 -3.16
N GLY A 13 -11.00 -0.75 -2.54
CA GLY A 13 -11.13 -0.86 -1.09
C GLY A 13 -9.82 -0.54 -0.36
N ALA A 14 -8.72 -1.15 -0.79
CA ALA A 14 -7.39 -0.92 -0.20
C ALA A 14 -6.91 0.53 -0.41
N ALA A 15 -7.12 1.10 -1.60
CA ALA A 15 -6.77 2.50 -1.84
C ALA A 15 -7.59 3.48 -0.98
N ARG A 16 -8.88 3.21 -0.77
CA ARG A 16 -9.75 4.01 0.12
C ARG A 16 -9.33 3.89 1.59
N MET A 17 -8.98 2.67 2.02
CA MET A 17 -8.42 2.42 3.35
C MET A 17 -7.16 3.26 3.57
N LEU A 18 -6.20 3.20 2.64
CA LEU A 18 -4.93 3.94 2.75
C LEU A 18 -5.16 5.45 2.77
N ARG A 19 -6.06 5.98 1.94
CA ARG A 19 -6.43 7.41 1.99
C ARG A 19 -7.05 7.81 3.33
N SER A 20 -7.82 6.92 3.95
CA SER A 20 -8.44 7.17 5.26
C SER A 20 -7.43 7.10 6.40
N ALA A 21 -6.45 6.20 6.31
CA ALA A 21 -5.35 6.10 7.27
C ALA A 21 -4.35 7.26 7.16
N TYR A 22 -4.17 7.81 5.96
CA TYR A 22 -3.23 8.90 5.67
C TYR A 22 -3.92 10.06 4.93
N PRO A 23 -4.87 10.78 5.57
CA PRO A 23 -5.63 11.83 4.91
C PRO A 23 -4.77 13.03 4.47
N GLY A 24 -3.64 13.27 5.15
CA GLY A 24 -2.67 14.31 4.81
C GLY A 24 -1.57 13.87 3.84
N GLY A 25 -1.66 12.66 3.29
CA GLY A 25 -0.59 12.03 2.53
C GLY A 25 0.27 11.09 3.37
N MET A 26 0.89 10.12 2.70
CA MET A 26 1.67 9.07 3.33
C MET A 26 3.11 9.57 3.59
N PRO A 27 3.57 9.61 4.85
CA PRO A 27 4.95 9.98 5.15
C PRO A 27 5.92 8.89 4.69
N ASP A 28 7.16 9.27 4.35
CA ASP A 28 8.16 8.35 3.82
C ASP A 28 8.53 7.22 4.82
N THR A 29 8.49 7.54 6.12
CA THR A 29 8.66 6.57 7.21
C THR A 29 7.58 5.50 7.25
N ALA A 30 6.35 5.84 6.85
CA ALA A 30 5.26 4.88 6.74
C ALA A 30 5.26 4.17 5.37
N TYR A 31 5.72 4.85 4.31
CA TYR A 31 5.72 4.33 2.94
C TYR A 31 6.36 2.95 2.83
N ARG A 32 7.60 2.80 3.29
CA ARG A 32 8.30 1.50 3.26
C ARG A 32 7.59 0.43 4.08
N ALA A 33 7.10 0.78 5.27
CA ALA A 33 6.37 -0.15 6.12
C ALA A 33 5.04 -0.60 5.48
N VAL A 34 4.32 0.30 4.80
CA VAL A 34 3.11 -0.03 4.03
C VAL A 34 3.46 -0.95 2.86
N LEU A 35 4.51 -0.65 2.09
CA LEU A 35 4.95 -1.50 0.98
C LEU A 35 5.23 -2.93 1.47
N ALA A 36 6.08 -3.10 2.48
CA ALA A 36 6.44 -4.42 2.98
C ALA A 36 5.24 -5.19 3.53
N LEU A 37 4.28 -4.50 4.17
CA LEU A 37 3.12 -5.14 4.76
C LEU A 37 2.07 -5.54 3.72
N LEU A 38 1.81 -4.69 2.74
CA LEU A 38 0.87 -5.00 1.67
C LEU A 38 1.46 -5.97 0.63
N TYR A 39 2.79 -6.06 0.54
CA TYR A 39 3.48 -7.04 -0.31
C TYR A 39 3.13 -8.49 0.04
N GLU A 40 2.82 -8.78 1.30
CA GLU A 40 2.37 -10.12 1.71
C GLU A 40 0.95 -10.46 1.23
N HIS A 41 0.19 -9.46 0.78
CA HIS A 41 -1.22 -9.62 0.40
C HIS A 41 -1.48 -9.34 -1.08
N PHE A 42 -0.58 -8.61 -1.76
CA PHE A 42 -0.75 -8.18 -3.14
C PHE A 42 0.46 -8.52 -3.98
N SER A 43 0.24 -8.93 -5.23
CA SER A 43 1.30 -9.01 -6.24
C SER A 43 1.89 -7.62 -6.53
N ASP A 44 3.14 -7.57 -7.03
CA ASP A 44 3.87 -6.32 -7.32
C ASP A 44 3.03 -5.32 -8.13
N ARG A 45 2.32 -5.81 -9.15
CA ARG A 45 1.46 -5.00 -10.03
C ARG A 45 0.28 -4.38 -9.30
N ASN A 46 -0.40 -5.16 -8.44
CA ASN A 46 -1.56 -4.69 -7.68
C ASN A 46 -1.12 -3.69 -6.61
N LEU A 47 -0.02 -3.99 -5.91
CA LEU A 47 0.55 -3.08 -4.91
C LEU A 47 0.98 -1.76 -5.56
N THR A 48 1.67 -1.82 -6.70
CA THR A 48 2.08 -0.64 -7.46
C THR A 48 0.89 0.22 -7.84
N ALA A 49 -0.18 -0.40 -8.37
CA ALA A 49 -1.39 0.31 -8.75
C ALA A 49 -2.04 1.02 -7.55
N VAL A 50 -2.22 0.32 -6.43
CA VAL A 50 -2.82 0.87 -5.20
C VAL A 50 -2.02 2.06 -4.69
N ILE A 51 -0.69 1.92 -4.60
CA ILE A 51 0.19 2.96 -4.07
C ILE A 51 0.26 4.16 -5.02
N ALA A 52 0.32 3.94 -6.33
CA ALA A 52 0.29 5.01 -7.32
C ALA A 52 -1.01 5.81 -7.21
N ALA A 53 -2.15 5.13 -7.05
CA ALA A 53 -3.44 5.80 -6.91
C ALA A 53 -3.58 6.61 -5.62
N VAL A 54 -2.90 6.21 -4.53
CA VAL A 54 -2.95 6.91 -3.23
C VAL A 54 -1.94 8.05 -3.15
N THR A 55 -0.72 7.83 -3.64
CA THR A 55 0.40 8.77 -3.48
C THR A 55 0.62 9.67 -4.70
N GLY A 56 0.05 9.31 -5.86
CA GLY A 56 0.31 9.99 -7.13
C GLY A 56 1.74 9.79 -7.65
N ARG A 57 2.54 8.90 -7.04
CA ARG A 57 3.91 8.60 -7.47
C ARG A 57 3.91 7.76 -8.74
N ASP A 58 5.01 7.84 -9.48
CA ASP A 58 5.22 7.06 -10.70
C ASP A 58 5.30 5.55 -10.40
N ALA A 59 4.64 4.75 -11.25
CA ALA A 59 4.55 3.31 -11.09
C ALA A 59 5.91 2.60 -11.18
N ALA A 60 6.83 3.07 -12.04
CA ALA A 60 8.16 2.47 -12.16
C ALA A 60 9.02 2.73 -10.92
N THR A 61 8.91 3.94 -10.33
CA THR A 61 9.56 4.23 -9.05
C THR A 61 9.03 3.34 -7.94
N ILE A 62 7.70 3.22 -7.82
CA ILE A 62 7.07 2.38 -6.79
C ILE A 62 7.48 0.92 -6.95
N LEU A 63 7.50 0.39 -8.17
CA LEU A 63 7.89 -0.99 -8.43
C LEU A 63 9.34 -1.25 -7.98
N ASN A 64 10.26 -0.33 -8.28
CA ASN A 64 11.64 -0.42 -7.81
C ASN A 64 11.71 -0.41 -6.27
N ASP A 65 10.93 0.46 -5.62
CA ASP A 65 10.87 0.54 -4.16
C ASP A 65 10.29 -0.73 -3.52
N ILE A 66 9.33 -1.38 -4.17
CA ILE A 66 8.78 -2.68 -3.76
C ILE A 66 9.88 -3.74 -3.80
N HIS A 67 10.62 -3.87 -4.90
CA HIS A 67 11.72 -4.82 -5.01
C HIS A 67 12.83 -4.53 -3.99
N ALA A 68 13.17 -3.24 -3.77
CA ALA A 68 14.13 -2.84 -2.77
C ALA A 68 13.66 -3.18 -1.34
N CYS A 69 12.36 -3.02 -1.04
CA CYS A 69 11.77 -3.44 0.23
C CYS A 69 11.74 -4.96 0.39
N ALA A 70 11.38 -5.72 -0.65
CA ALA A 70 11.35 -7.17 -0.60
C ALA A 70 12.75 -7.77 -0.37
N SER A 71 13.78 -7.14 -0.92
CA SER A 71 15.18 -7.54 -0.70
C SER A 71 15.74 -7.06 0.65
N SER A 72 15.21 -5.96 1.20
CA SER A 72 15.63 -5.43 2.49
C SER A 72 14.88 -6.10 3.64
N LYS A 73 15.59 -6.60 4.65
CA LYS A 73 14.94 -7.11 5.86
C LYS A 73 14.30 -5.96 6.62
N GLN A 74 12.97 -5.83 6.55
CA GLN A 74 12.25 -4.74 7.19
C GLN A 74 12.22 -4.94 8.71
N GLU A 75 12.50 -3.89 9.49
CA GLU A 75 12.45 -3.94 10.95
C GLU A 75 11.00 -4.19 11.43
N PRO A 76 10.74 -5.28 12.19
CA PRO A 76 9.39 -5.71 12.57
C PRO A 76 8.63 -4.68 13.42
N SER A 77 9.34 -3.81 14.13
CA SER A 77 8.74 -2.74 14.94
C SER A 77 8.10 -1.64 14.10
N ALA A 78 8.67 -1.31 12.93
CA ALA A 78 8.14 -0.27 12.05
C ALA A 78 6.87 -0.74 11.32
N THR A 79 6.85 -2.00 10.89
CA THR A 79 5.66 -2.63 10.28
C THR A 79 4.55 -2.87 11.29
N GLY A 80 4.86 -3.12 12.57
CA GLY A 80 3.84 -3.35 13.61
C GLY A 80 2.89 -2.18 13.86
N ALA A 81 3.41 -0.95 13.91
CA ALA A 81 2.58 0.25 14.10
C ALA A 81 1.67 0.50 12.89
N VAL A 82 2.21 0.39 11.68
CA VAL A 82 1.46 0.52 10.42
C VAL A 82 0.42 -0.59 10.29
N ARG A 83 0.75 -1.82 10.67
CA ARG A 83 -0.19 -2.95 10.71
C ARG A 83 -1.42 -2.59 11.54
N ARG A 84 -1.22 -2.19 12.80
CA ARG A 84 -2.32 -1.83 13.70
C ARG A 84 -3.16 -0.68 13.16
N LEU A 85 -2.53 0.32 12.53
CA LEU A 85 -3.26 1.43 11.91
C LEU A 85 -4.15 0.92 10.77
N LEU A 86 -3.59 0.16 9.84
CA LEU A 86 -4.34 -0.35 8.69
C LEU A 86 -5.44 -1.35 9.12
N GLU A 87 -5.20 -2.16 10.15
CA GLU A 87 -6.22 -3.04 10.72
C GLU A 87 -7.43 -2.27 11.26
N GLN A 88 -7.21 -1.13 11.92
CA GLN A 88 -8.29 -0.24 12.39
C GLN A 88 -9.11 0.35 11.22
N HIS A 89 -8.49 0.48 10.05
CA HIS A 89 -9.14 1.02 8.85
C HIS A 89 -9.68 -0.06 7.89
N GLY A 90 -9.58 -1.34 8.26
CA GLY A 90 -10.21 -2.43 7.50
C GLY A 90 -9.27 -3.30 6.66
N LEU A 91 -7.97 -3.38 6.99
CA LEU A 91 -7.03 -4.29 6.33
C LEU A 91 -7.52 -5.74 6.34
N GLN A 92 -8.28 -6.13 7.36
CA GLN A 92 -8.88 -7.45 7.50
C GLN A 92 -9.88 -7.76 6.36
N ALA A 93 -10.59 -6.76 5.84
CA ALA A 93 -11.52 -6.93 4.72
C ALA A 93 -10.81 -7.15 3.39
N VAL A 94 -9.60 -6.57 3.23
CA VAL A 94 -8.76 -6.74 2.04
C VAL A 94 -8.17 -8.16 1.95
N ARG A 95 -8.07 -8.85 3.09
CA ARG A 95 -7.54 -10.23 3.18
C ARG A 95 -8.59 -11.30 2.85
N ALA A 96 -9.87 -10.94 2.74
CA ALA A 96 -10.99 -11.87 2.65
C ALA A 96 -11.50 -12.13 1.22
N GLU A 97 -10.88 -11.54 0.19
CA GLU A 97 -11.20 -11.83 -1.21
C GLU A 97 -10.23 -12.90 -1.75
N ASP A 98 -10.47 -14.17 -1.36
CA ASP A 98 -9.96 -15.38 -2.02
C ASP A 98 -11.11 -16.04 -2.82
#